data_AF-A0A6C0DCA5-F1
#
_entry.id   AF-A0A6C0DCA5-F1
#
_cell.length_a   1.000
_cell.length_b   1.000
_cell.length_c   1.000
_cell.angle_alpha   90.00
_cell.angle_beta   90.00
_cell.angle_gamma   90.00
#
_symmetry.space_group_name_H-M   'P 1'
#
loop_
_entity.id
_entity.type
_entity.pdbx_description
1 polymer ?
#
loop_
_entity_poly.entity_id
_entity_poly.type
_entity_poly.pdbx_seq_one_letter_code
_entity_poly.pdbx_strand_id
1 'polypeptide(L)'
;MRPKLSEKYAEEREEICSRILNILELDDNGAFILSTLDADVERQNKIMELKDEIRMYFSCCNMSPFKPSATCKRPYLSVARNILRKQGYMFIGNDYTTKPDHVKTIRYYIFR
;
A
#
# COMPACT_ATOMS: atom_id res chain seq x y z
N MET A 1 -18.69 19.94 17.08
CA MET A 1 -18.39 18.71 16.29
C MET A 1 -16.88 18.50 16.35
N ARG A 2 -16.39 17.35 16.84
CA ARG A 2 -14.94 17.10 16.91
C ARG A 2 -14.44 16.90 15.46
N PRO A 3 -13.52 17.74 14.95
CA PRO A 3 -13.02 17.59 13.59
C PRO A 3 -12.43 16.18 13.43
N LYS A 4 -12.73 15.54 12.30
CA LYS A 4 -12.23 14.19 12.06
C LYS A 4 -10.72 14.28 11.88
N LEU A 5 -9.98 13.28 12.37
CA LEU A 5 -8.53 13.21 12.20
C LEU A 5 -8.13 13.32 10.71
N SER A 6 -9.00 12.81 9.83
CA SER A 6 -8.87 12.89 8.38
C SER A 6 -8.85 14.31 7.81
N GLU A 7 -9.55 15.25 8.46
CA GLU A 7 -9.64 16.65 8.04
C GLU A 7 -8.50 17.49 8.62
N LYS A 8 -7.97 17.08 9.78
CA LYS A 8 -6.88 17.79 10.45
C LYS A 8 -5.51 17.51 9.82
N TYR A 9 -5.31 16.30 9.32
CA TYR A 9 -4.03 15.85 8.74
C TYR A 9 -4.18 15.50 7.26
N ALA A 10 -4.93 16.31 6.51
CA ALA A 10 -5.24 16.01 5.12
C ALA A 10 -3.97 16.00 4.25
N GLU A 11 -3.05 16.95 4.48
CA GLU A 11 -1.80 17.11 3.73
C GLU A 11 -0.84 15.95 4.00
N GLU A 12 -0.61 15.61 5.27
CA GLU A 12 0.31 14.53 5.67
C GLU A 12 -0.21 13.16 5.18
N ARG A 13 -1.53 12.96 5.18
CA ARG A 13 -2.13 11.74 4.65
C ARG A 13 -1.96 11.63 3.14
N GLU A 14 -2.01 12.74 2.41
CA GLU A 14 -1.75 12.78 0.96
C GLU A 14 -0.25 12.59 0.66
N GLU A 15 0.63 13.17 1.48
CA GLU A 15 2.09 12.97 1.37
C GLU A 15 2.46 11.50 1.57
N ILE A 16 1.93 10.85 2.61
CA ILE A 16 2.13 9.42 2.83
C ILE A 16 1.64 8.59 1.65
N CYS A 17 0.48 8.93 1.07
CA CYS A 17 -0.02 8.22 -0.11
C CYS A 17 0.92 8.42 -1.30
N SER A 18 1.40 9.63 -1.52
CA SER A 18 2.35 9.95 -2.60
C SER A 18 3.67 9.19 -2.43
N ARG A 19 4.20 9.11 -1.20
CA ARG A 19 5.37 8.29 -0.87
C ARG A 19 5.13 6.81 -1.16
N ILE A 20 3.97 6.26 -0.77
CA ILE A 20 3.62 4.86 -1.05
C ILE A 20 3.54 4.62 -2.57
N LEU A 21 2.91 5.51 -3.34
CA LEU A 21 2.81 5.38 -4.79
C LEU A 21 4.18 5.45 -5.46
N ASN A 22 5.05 6.35 -4.99
CA ASN A 22 6.43 6.45 -5.47
C ASN A 22 7.23 5.17 -5.17
N ILE A 23 7.07 4.54 -4.00
CA ILE A 23 7.75 3.27 -3.68
C ILE A 23 7.20 2.11 -4.53
N LEU A 24 5.89 2.12 -4.82
CA LEU A 24 5.26 1.09 -5.65
C LEU A 24 5.71 1.18 -7.12
N GLU A 25 6.25 2.32 -7.55
CA GLU A 25 6.67 2.61 -8.94
C GLU A 25 5.64 2.10 -9.94
N LEU A 26 4.48 2.75 -9.95
CA LEU A 26 3.42 2.40 -10.89
C LEU A 26 3.90 2.66 -12.33
N ASP A 27 3.60 1.72 -13.23
CA ASP A 27 3.74 1.90 -14.67
C ASP A 27 2.85 3.06 -15.16
N ASP A 28 3.02 3.47 -16.43
CA ASP A 28 2.21 4.51 -17.10
C ASP A 28 0.68 4.29 -17.00
N ASN A 29 0.27 3.04 -16.81
CA ASN A 29 -1.14 2.64 -16.64
C ASN A 29 -1.61 2.65 -15.17
N GLY A 30 -0.82 3.17 -14.23
CA GLY A 30 -1.12 3.15 -12.80
C GLY A 30 -1.07 1.74 -12.20
N ALA A 31 -0.26 0.85 -12.77
CA ALA A 31 -0.24 -0.56 -12.41
C ALA A 31 1.13 -1.02 -11.93
N PHE A 32 1.18 -1.98 -11.01
CA PHE A 32 2.41 -2.64 -10.63
C PHE A 32 2.22 -4.16 -10.54
N ILE A 33 3.32 -4.89 -10.66
CA ILE A 33 3.32 -6.35 -10.61
C ILE A 33 3.66 -6.80 -9.18
N LEU A 34 2.87 -7.71 -8.61
CA LEU A 34 3.10 -8.16 -7.24
C LEU A 34 4.43 -8.91 -7.08
N SER A 35 4.80 -9.74 -8.06
CA SER A 35 6.03 -10.53 -7.98
C SER A 35 7.31 -9.68 -8.04
N THR A 36 7.28 -8.52 -8.70
CA THR A 36 8.42 -7.60 -8.70
C THR A 36 8.56 -6.93 -7.33
N LEU A 37 7.45 -6.53 -6.73
CA LEU A 37 7.44 -5.99 -5.37
C LEU A 37 7.86 -7.04 -4.31
N ASP A 38 7.43 -8.30 -4.48
CA ASP A 38 7.82 -9.42 -3.60
C ASP A 38 9.32 -9.75 -3.71
N ALA A 39 9.96 -9.49 -4.85
CA ALA A 39 11.40 -9.69 -5.05
C ALA A 39 12.24 -8.51 -4.54
N ASP A 40 11.67 -7.30 -4.48
CA ASP A 40 12.37 -6.09 -4.06
C ASP A 40 12.22 -5.84 -2.55
N VAL A 41 13.22 -6.30 -1.79
CA VAL A 41 13.26 -6.17 -0.32
C VAL A 41 13.42 -4.70 0.11
N GLU A 42 14.12 -3.87 -0.68
CA GLU A 42 14.30 -2.45 -0.33
C GLU A 42 12.97 -1.71 -0.34
N ARG A 43 12.16 -1.92 -1.37
CA ARG A 43 10.81 -1.32 -1.46
C ARG A 43 9.91 -1.82 -0.34
N GLN A 44 9.97 -3.12 -0.01
CA GLN A 44 9.21 -3.68 1.11
C GLN A 44 9.57 -3.00 2.43
N ASN A 45 10.86 -2.81 2.69
CA ASN A 45 11.34 -2.15 3.91
C ASN A 45 10.88 -0.68 3.95
N LYS A 46 11.00 0.08 2.86
CA LYS A 46 10.53 1.47 2.78
C LYS A 46 9.03 1.60 3.13
N ILE A 47 8.17 0.69 2.64
CA ILE A 47 6.74 0.68 2.99
C ILE A 47 6.54 0.37 4.48
N MET A 48 7.36 -0.51 5.04
CA MET A 48 7.26 -0.91 6.45
C MET A 48 7.75 0.17 7.41
N GLU A 49 8.77 0.95 7.03
CA GLU A 49 9.25 2.11 7.79
C GLU A 49 8.19 3.21 7.91
N LEU A 50 7.36 3.40 6.87
CA LEU A 50 6.24 4.35 6.90
C LEU A 50 5.16 4.00 7.94
N LYS A 51 5.17 2.79 8.53
CA LYS A 51 4.15 2.37 9.51
C LYS A 51 4.07 3.31 10.72
N ASP A 52 5.20 3.81 11.20
CA ASP A 52 5.21 4.67 12.39
C ASP A 52 4.54 6.02 12.09
N GLU A 53 4.82 6.62 10.94
CA GLU A 53 4.13 7.83 10.46
C GLU A 53 2.64 7.57 10.23
N ILE A 54 2.31 6.46 9.56
CA ILE A 54 0.93 6.05 9.29
C ILE A 54 0.13 5.92 10.59
N ARG A 55 0.73 5.41 11.67
CA ARG A 55 0.07 5.24 12.98
C ARG A 55 -0.30 6.57 13.62
N MET A 56 0.42 7.66 13.31
CA MET A 56 0.12 8.99 13.82
C MET A 56 -1.10 9.61 13.14
N TYR A 57 -1.24 9.42 11.83
CA TYR A 57 -2.24 10.12 11.01
C TYR A 57 -3.44 9.27 10.59
N PHE A 58 -3.34 7.94 10.67
CA PHE A 58 -4.39 7.00 10.29
C PHE A 58 -4.82 6.10 11.45
N SER A 59 -6.13 5.82 11.51
CA SER A 59 -6.65 4.78 12.42
C SER A 59 -6.19 3.39 11.95
N CYS A 60 -5.24 2.80 12.66
CA CYS A 60 -4.61 1.52 12.28
C CYS A 60 -5.19 0.28 12.98
N CYS A 61 -6.20 0.45 13.83
CA CYS A 61 -6.73 -0.59 14.73
C CYS A 61 -7.22 -1.85 13.99
N ASN A 62 -7.73 -1.69 12.77
CA ASN A 62 -8.25 -2.79 11.95
C ASN A 62 -7.21 -3.39 10.99
N MET A 63 -6.00 -2.86 10.94
CA MET A 63 -4.96 -3.33 10.01
C MET A 63 -4.12 -4.43 10.66
N SER A 64 -4.21 -5.65 10.12
CA SER A 64 -3.42 -6.80 10.58
C SER A 64 -1.92 -6.53 10.71
N PRO A 65 -1.25 -5.79 9.80
CA PRO A 65 0.19 -5.51 9.94
C PRO A 65 0.57 -4.73 11.20
N PHE A 66 -0.37 -4.02 11.82
CA PHE A 66 -0.14 -3.23 13.04
C PHE A 66 -0.49 -4.00 14.31
N LYS A 67 -1.03 -5.21 14.18
CA LYS A 67 -1.34 -6.08 15.32
C LYS A 67 -0.16 -7.01 15.56
N PRO A 68 0.42 -7.02 16.79
CA PRO A 68 1.57 -7.87 17.09
C PRO A 68 1.25 -9.37 17.02
N SER A 69 -0.03 -9.76 17.17
CA SER A 69 -0.48 -11.15 17.12
C SER A 69 -0.92 -11.64 15.74
N ALA A 70 -0.98 -10.76 14.73
CA ALA A 70 -1.52 -11.13 13.43
C ALA A 70 -0.41 -11.62 12.48
N THR A 71 -0.55 -12.85 12.00
CA THR A 71 0.30 -13.40 10.94
C THR A 71 -0.16 -12.86 9.58
N CYS A 72 0.57 -11.89 9.03
CA CYS A 72 0.31 -11.34 7.70
C CYS A 72 1.44 -11.77 6.76
N LYS A 73 1.13 -12.61 5.75
CA LYS A 73 2.13 -13.07 4.76
C LYS A 73 2.81 -11.90 4.00
N ARG A 74 2.07 -10.83 3.71
CA ARG A 74 2.54 -9.66 2.96
C ARG A 74 2.14 -8.37 3.67
N PRO A 75 2.85 -7.97 4.73
CA PRO A 75 2.47 -6.84 5.55
C PRO A 75 2.56 -5.52 4.77
N TYR A 76 3.59 -5.32 3.95
CA TYR A 76 3.78 -4.14 3.09
C TYR A 76 2.58 -3.90 2.15
N LEU A 77 2.12 -4.93 1.45
CA LEU A 77 0.97 -4.84 0.54
C LEU A 77 -0.32 -4.50 1.29
N SER A 78 -0.49 -5.07 2.49
CA SER A 78 -1.67 -4.78 3.32
C SER A 78 -1.65 -3.33 3.83
N VAL A 79 -0.49 -2.81 4.24
CA VAL A 79 -0.33 -1.40 4.62
C VAL A 79 -0.70 -0.50 3.44
N ALA A 80 -0.02 -0.65 2.30
CA ALA A 80 -0.27 0.17 1.11
C ALA A 80 -1.74 0.14 0.68
N ARG A 81 -2.32 -1.05 0.55
CA ARG A 81 -3.73 -1.21 0.14
C ARG A 81 -4.71 -0.51 1.08
N ASN A 82 -4.54 -0.66 2.39
CA ASN A 82 -5.47 -0.08 3.36
C ASN A 82 -5.35 1.45 3.42
N ILE A 83 -4.13 1.99 3.33
CA ILE A 83 -3.91 3.44 3.37
C ILE A 83 -4.45 4.12 2.12
N LEU A 84 -4.14 3.58 0.95
CA LEU A 84 -4.67 4.08 -0.32
C LEU A 84 -6.20 4.04 -0.34
N ARG A 85 -6.83 2.92 0.07
CA ARG A 85 -8.30 2.84 0.19
C ARG A 85 -8.91 3.87 1.14
N LYS A 86 -8.21 4.20 2.23
CA LYS A 86 -8.66 5.23 3.19
C LYS A 86 -8.59 6.66 2.64
N GLN A 87 -7.88 6.89 1.54
CA GLN A 87 -7.87 8.15 0.80
C GLN A 87 -8.70 8.12 -0.49
N GLY A 88 -9.45 7.04 -0.73
CA GLY A 88 -10.36 6.91 -1.86
C GLY A 88 -9.75 6.26 -3.10
N TYR A 89 -8.50 5.79 -3.03
CA TYR A 89 -7.91 5.04 -4.14
C TYR A 89 -8.56 3.66 -4.27
N MET A 90 -8.88 3.29 -5.50
CA MET A 90 -9.28 1.94 -5.87
C MET A 90 -8.04 1.07 -6.09
N PHE A 91 -8.12 -0.17 -5.64
CA PHE A 91 -7.03 -1.13 -5.72
C PHE A 91 -7.60 -2.44 -6.30
N ILE A 92 -7.39 -2.66 -7.59
CA ILE A 92 -7.91 -3.80 -8.36
C ILE A 92 -6.77 -4.75 -8.69
N GLY A 93 -6.92 -6.04 -8.39
CA GLY A 93 -5.95 -7.06 -8.78
C GLY A 93 -6.52 -7.93 -9.90
N ASN A 94 -5.76 -8.05 -10.98
CA ASN A 94 -6.06 -8.97 -12.08
C ASN A 94 -4.97 -10.04 -12.16
N ASP A 95 -5.38 -11.27 -12.49
CA ASP A 95 -4.43 -12.34 -12.73
C ASP A 95 -3.52 -11.98 -13.90
N TYR A 96 -2.22 -12.14 -13.69
CA TYR A 96 -1.21 -11.86 -14.69
C TYR A 96 -0.20 -12.99 -14.72
N THR A 97 0.28 -13.33 -15.91
CA THR A 97 1.33 -14.33 -16.05
C THR A 97 2.54 -13.62 -16.63
N THR A 98 3.63 -13.55 -15.87
CA THR A 98 4.89 -13.01 -16.39
C THR A 98 5.43 -13.95 -17.45
N LYS A 99 5.86 -13.39 -18.58
CA LYS A 99 6.65 -14.10 -19.60
C LYS A 99 8.12 -13.67 -19.43
N PRO A 100 9.12 -14.56 -19.57
CA PRO A 100 9.05 -15.92 -20.11
C PRO A 100 8.78 -17.06 -19.10
N ASP A 101 8.97 -16.83 -17.79
CA ASP A 101 8.95 -17.91 -16.78
C ASP A 101 7.54 -18.47 -16.45
N HIS A 102 6.49 -17.94 -17.08
CA HIS A 102 5.10 -18.33 -16.86
C HIS A 102 4.66 -18.33 -15.38
N VAL A 103 5.25 -17.44 -14.57
CA VAL A 103 4.90 -17.33 -13.15
C VAL A 103 3.55 -16.63 -13.03
N LYS A 104 2.59 -17.32 -12.41
CA LYS A 104 1.30 -16.72 -12.05
C LYS A 104 1.53 -15.69 -10.95
N THR A 105 1.17 -14.45 -11.25
CA THR A 105 1.26 -13.31 -10.36
C THR A 105 -0.02 -12.48 -10.47
N ILE A 106 -0.12 -11.42 -9.69
CA ILE A 106 -1.24 -10.50 -9.75
C ILE A 106 -0.70 -9.15 -10.18
N ARG A 107 -1.30 -8.55 -11.20
CA ARG A 107 -1.07 -7.16 -11.55
C ARG A 107 -2.12 -6.30 -10.85
N TYR A 108 -1.65 -5.38 -10.04
CA TYR A 108 -2.52 -4.46 -9.31
C TYR A 108 -2.59 -3.13 -10.04
N TYR A 109 -3.80 -2.61 -10.19
CA TYR A 109 -4.11 -1.31 -10.74
C TYR A 109 -4.56 -0.40 -9.61
N ILE A 110 -3.96 0.80 -9.55
CA ILE A 110 -4.27 1.83 -8.56
C ILE A 110 -4.74 3.07 -9.31
N PHE A 111 -5.92 3.54 -8.96
CA PHE A 111 -6.50 4.73 -9.56
C PHE A 111 -7.38 5.45 -8.54
N ARG A 112 -7.52 6.76 -8.71
CA ARG A 112 -8.29 7.65 -7.82
C ARG A 112 -9.49 8.20 -8.58
#